data_AF-A0A956F5Q7-F1
#
_entry.id   AF-A0A956F5Q7-F1
#
_cell.length_a   1.000
_cell.length_b   1.000
_cell.length_c   1.000
_cell.angle_alpha   90.00
_cell.angle_beta   90.00
_cell.angle_gamma   90.00
#
_symmetry.space_group_name_H-M   'P 1'
#
loop_
_entity.id
_entity.type
_entity.pdbx_description
1 polymer ?
#
loop_
_entity_poly.entity_id
_entity_poly.type
_entity_poly.pdbx_seq_one_letter_code
_entity_poly.pdbx_strand_id
1 'polypeptide(L)'
;LLYDLLKITSPFLCGFSDFGGRMPAVWFSVLNGLILPFWLLLIVAPRWRFTQRIVHGAGVFLVLGVVYGVCLFKNGLVPLTDLESGMRAFQEPWLFLAGWTHYLSFDLMVGAWVSRDALRHGVSHWFVVPSLLLTLNLGPLGLLLYLAVRLVVKKRWSLAEA
;
A
#
# COMPACT_ATOMS: atom_id res chain seq x y z
N LEU A 1 31.38 -15.56 -17.62
CA LEU A 1 32.40 -15.43 -18.70
C LEU A 1 31.80 -15.03 -20.06
N LEU A 2 31.05 -15.88 -20.78
CA LEU A 2 30.41 -15.47 -22.06
C LEU A 2 29.30 -14.42 -21.87
N TYR A 3 28.56 -14.51 -20.76
CA TYR A 3 27.53 -13.54 -20.35
C TYR A 3 28.11 -12.18 -19.94
N ASP A 4 29.30 -12.17 -19.33
CA ASP A 4 29.99 -10.94 -18.92
C ASP A 4 30.63 -10.22 -20.11
N LEU A 5 31.08 -10.97 -21.12
CA LEU A 5 31.59 -10.40 -22.38
C LEU A 5 30.49 -9.70 -23.20
N LEU A 6 29.25 -10.19 -23.15
CA LEU A 6 28.10 -9.59 -23.86
C LEU A 6 27.67 -8.23 -23.27
N LYS A 7 27.94 -7.99 -21.98
CA LYS A 7 27.66 -6.69 -21.32
C LYS A 7 28.62 -5.58 -21.73
N ILE A 8 29.84 -5.92 -22.15
CA ILE A 8 30.91 -4.96 -22.43
C ILE A 8 30.81 -4.40 -23.87
N THR A 9 30.24 -5.16 -24.81
CA THR A 9 30.27 -4.84 -26.25
C THR A 9 29.05 -4.07 -26.77
N SER A 10 28.03 -3.82 -25.93
CA SER A 10 26.85 -3.05 -26.35
C SER A 10 26.52 -1.93 -25.35
N PRO A 11 26.89 -0.66 -25.63
CA PRO A 11 26.50 0.48 -24.79
C PRO A 11 24.97 0.60 -24.65
N PHE A 12 24.20 -0.04 -25.53
CA PHE A 12 22.75 -0.15 -25.46
C PHE A 12 22.24 -1.07 -24.34
N LEU A 13 22.91 -2.19 -24.04
CA LEU A 13 22.49 -3.11 -22.97
C LEU A 13 22.95 -2.66 -21.59
N CYS A 14 24.11 -2.01 -21.48
CA CYS A 14 24.59 -1.43 -20.22
C CYS A 14 23.64 -0.32 -19.73
N GLY A 15 23.16 0.55 -20.64
CA GLY A 15 22.13 1.54 -20.35
C GLY A 15 20.78 0.95 -19.95
N PHE A 16 20.37 -0.17 -20.56
CA PHE A 16 19.10 -0.85 -20.24
C PHE A 16 19.12 -1.58 -18.89
N SER A 17 20.27 -2.17 -18.50
CA SER A 17 20.43 -2.77 -17.16
C SER A 17 20.48 -1.74 -16.03
N ASP A 18 21.09 -0.57 -16.28
CA ASP A 18 21.13 0.53 -15.32
C ASP A 18 19.76 1.24 -15.21
N PHE A 19 18.98 1.25 -16.30
CA PHE A 19 17.58 1.66 -16.31
C PHE A 19 16.67 0.67 -15.56
N GLY A 20 16.90 -0.64 -15.76
CA GLY A 20 16.17 -1.72 -15.10
C GLY A 20 16.36 -1.77 -13.58
N GLY A 21 17.55 -1.40 -13.08
CA GLY A 21 17.83 -1.29 -11.64
C GLY A 21 17.25 -0.03 -10.97
N ARG A 22 17.16 1.09 -11.69
CA ARG A 22 16.57 2.35 -11.19
C ARG A 22 15.05 2.36 -11.22
N MET A 23 14.43 1.60 -12.13
CA MET A 23 12.97 1.55 -12.28
C MET A 23 12.24 1.21 -10.98
N PRO A 24 12.57 0.12 -10.26
CA PRO A 24 11.91 -0.20 -8.98
C PRO A 24 12.01 0.94 -7.95
N ALA A 25 13.16 1.63 -7.88
CA ALA A 25 13.37 2.74 -6.96
C ALA A 25 12.49 3.95 -7.31
N VAL A 26 12.38 4.29 -8.60
CA VAL A 26 11.47 5.36 -9.05
C VAL A 26 10.02 5.02 -8.74
N TRP A 27 9.58 3.80 -9.03
CA TRP A 27 8.22 3.34 -8.72
C TRP A 27 7.95 3.34 -7.22
N PHE A 28 8.92 2.94 -6.39
CA PHE A 28 8.82 3.03 -4.95
C PHE A 28 8.56 4.47 -4.49
N SER A 29 9.34 5.44 -4.97
CA SER A 29 9.13 6.87 -4.64
C SER A 29 7.78 7.38 -5.13
N VAL A 30 7.37 7.00 -6.35
CA VAL A 30 6.08 7.39 -6.93
C VAL A 30 4.93 6.84 -6.09
N LEU A 31 4.95 5.56 -5.71
CA LEU A 31 3.87 4.94 -4.92
C LEU A 31 3.74 5.59 -3.53
N ASN A 32 4.87 5.86 -2.87
CA ASN A 32 4.88 6.57 -1.58
C ASN A 32 4.35 8.00 -1.73
N GLY A 33 4.74 8.74 -2.77
CA GLY A 33 4.20 10.07 -3.02
C GLY A 33 2.72 10.07 -3.37
N LEU A 34 2.29 9.08 -4.17
CA LEU A 34 0.92 8.92 -4.65
C LEU A 34 -0.06 8.62 -3.50
N ILE A 35 0.35 7.87 -2.48
CA ILE A 35 -0.56 7.47 -1.40
C ILE A 35 -0.92 8.65 -0.48
N LEU A 36 0.00 9.60 -0.29
CA LEU A 36 -0.14 10.69 0.70
C LEU A 36 -1.35 11.60 0.48
N PRO A 37 -1.68 12.04 -0.75
CA PRO A 37 -2.91 12.78 -1.00
C PRO A 37 -4.18 12.05 -0.54
N PHE A 38 -4.28 10.74 -0.72
CA PHE A 38 -5.46 9.99 -0.27
C PHE A 38 -5.56 9.95 1.25
N TRP A 39 -4.43 9.78 1.94
CA TRP A 39 -4.37 9.89 3.41
C TRP A 39 -4.71 11.29 3.91
N LEU A 40 -4.22 12.33 3.24
CA LEU A 40 -4.55 13.71 3.56
C LEU A 40 -6.06 13.97 3.43
N LEU A 41 -6.70 13.42 2.40
CA LEU A 41 -8.16 13.49 2.22
C LEU A 41 -8.91 12.80 3.37
N LEU A 42 -8.46 11.62 3.80
CA LEU A 42 -9.06 10.90 4.93
C LEU A 42 -8.90 11.65 6.25
N ILE A 43 -7.74 12.28 6.48
CA ILE A 43 -7.42 12.98 7.73
C ILE A 43 -8.07 14.35 7.81
N VAL A 44 -8.05 15.14 6.73
CA VAL A 44 -8.52 16.54 6.77
C VAL A 44 -9.99 16.66 6.39
N ALA A 45 -10.45 15.88 5.41
CA ALA A 45 -11.73 16.09 4.76
C ALA A 45 -12.51 14.77 4.55
N PRO A 46 -12.79 13.99 5.61
CA PRO A 46 -13.41 12.67 5.49
C PRO A 46 -14.81 12.71 4.86
N ARG A 47 -15.56 13.81 5.06
CA ARG A 47 -16.92 14.00 4.52
C ARG A 47 -16.97 14.63 3.13
N TRP A 48 -15.83 14.99 2.55
CA TRP A 48 -15.81 15.72 1.28
C TRP A 48 -16.19 14.79 0.12
N ARG A 49 -17.02 15.31 -0.81
CA ARG A 49 -17.54 14.54 -1.96
C ARG A 49 -16.44 13.87 -2.80
N PHE A 50 -15.25 14.48 -2.87
CA PHE A 50 -14.13 13.91 -3.61
C PHE A 50 -13.45 12.80 -2.82
N THR A 51 -13.28 12.94 -1.50
CA THR A 51 -12.82 11.83 -0.64
C THR A 51 -13.73 10.61 -0.80
N GLN A 52 -15.05 10.82 -0.77
CA GLN A 52 -16.07 9.79 -0.98
C GLN A 52 -16.00 9.11 -2.36
N ARG A 53 -15.66 9.85 -3.42
CA ARG A 53 -15.55 9.26 -4.77
C ARG A 53 -14.21 8.60 -5.06
N ILE A 54 -13.12 9.21 -4.59
CA ILE A 54 -11.76 8.86 -4.97
C ILE A 54 -11.21 7.79 -4.04
N VAL A 55 -11.29 8.00 -2.72
CA VAL A 55 -10.69 7.09 -1.73
C VAL A 55 -11.59 5.91 -1.43
N HIS A 56 -12.90 6.15 -1.32
CA HIS A 56 -13.89 5.08 -1.10
C HIS A 56 -14.40 4.44 -2.40
N GLY A 57 -13.89 4.87 -3.57
CA GLY A 57 -14.17 4.27 -4.86
C GLY A 57 -13.16 3.16 -5.22
N ALA A 58 -13.48 2.37 -6.25
CA ALA A 58 -12.61 1.27 -6.69
C ALA A 58 -11.35 1.74 -7.42
N GLY A 59 -11.33 2.96 -7.96
CA GLY A 59 -10.31 3.43 -8.90
C GLY A 59 -8.87 3.33 -8.36
N VAL A 60 -8.61 3.84 -7.15
CA VAL A 60 -7.27 3.80 -6.56
C VAL A 60 -6.80 2.36 -6.33
N PHE A 61 -7.68 1.48 -5.86
CA PHE A 61 -7.36 0.07 -5.61
C PHE A 61 -7.15 -0.72 -6.90
N LEU A 62 -7.88 -0.40 -7.97
CA LEU A 62 -7.66 -1.00 -9.29
C LEU A 62 -6.29 -0.60 -9.84
N VAL A 63 -5.91 0.68 -9.74
CA VAL A 63 -4.58 1.14 -10.19
C VAL A 63 -3.48 0.44 -9.41
N LEU A 64 -3.57 0.39 -8.07
CA LEU A 64 -2.58 -0.30 -7.25
C LEU A 64 -2.55 -1.81 -7.51
N GLY A 65 -3.71 -2.44 -7.75
CA GLY A 65 -3.81 -3.84 -8.13
C GLY A 65 -3.15 -4.16 -9.48
N VAL A 66 -3.28 -3.26 -10.46
CA VAL A 66 -2.57 -3.38 -11.74
C VAL A 66 -1.07 -3.23 -11.54
N VAL A 67 -0.61 -2.25 -10.75
CA VAL A 67 0.82 -2.08 -10.43
C VAL A 67 1.39 -3.33 -9.76
N TYR A 68 0.67 -3.87 -8.78
CA TYR A 68 1.01 -5.12 -8.11
C TYR A 68 1.14 -6.28 -9.10
N GLY A 69 0.15 -6.47 -9.97
CA GLY A 69 0.15 -7.52 -11.00
C GLY A 69 1.31 -7.38 -11.99
N VAL A 70 1.64 -6.16 -12.40
CA VAL A 70 2.81 -5.88 -13.26
C VAL A 70 4.12 -6.24 -12.55
N CYS A 71 4.26 -5.91 -11.26
CA CYS A 71 5.45 -6.27 -10.48
C CYS A 71 5.63 -7.79 -10.37
N LEU A 72 4.54 -8.52 -10.10
CA LEU A 72 4.56 -9.98 -10.10
C LEU A 72 4.89 -10.57 -11.48
N PHE A 73 4.31 -10.03 -12.55
CA PHE A 73 4.58 -10.51 -13.90
C PHE A 73 6.04 -10.29 -14.31
N LYS A 74 6.66 -9.18 -13.90
CA LYS A 74 8.05 -8.85 -14.22
C LYS A 74 9.06 -9.79 -13.57
N ASN A 75 8.78 -10.31 -12.38
CA ASN A 75 9.67 -11.25 -11.69
C ASN A 75 9.28 -12.72 -11.92
N GLY A 76 7.99 -13.01 -11.90
CA GLY A 76 7.42 -14.35 -11.76
C GLY A 76 6.85 -14.57 -10.36
N LEU A 77 6.01 -15.61 -10.22
CA LEU A 77 5.53 -16.03 -8.92
C LEU A 77 6.60 -16.87 -8.23
N VAL A 78 7.02 -16.46 -7.04
CA VAL A 78 7.94 -17.22 -6.19
C VAL A 78 7.12 -17.90 -5.09
N PRO A 79 7.29 -19.22 -4.88
CA PRO A 79 6.64 -19.91 -3.78
C PRO A 79 7.20 -19.41 -2.43
N LEU A 80 6.33 -18.84 -1.60
CA LEU A 80 6.63 -18.38 -0.24
C LEU A 80 6.29 -19.48 0.77
N THR A 81 7.05 -20.57 0.76
CA THR A 81 6.76 -21.78 1.54
C THR A 81 7.40 -21.79 2.92
N ASP A 82 8.49 -21.05 3.09
CA ASP A 82 9.27 -20.96 4.32
C ASP A 82 9.87 -19.55 4.50
N LEU A 83 10.39 -19.27 5.70
CA LEU A 83 10.96 -17.96 6.03
C LEU A 83 12.12 -17.57 5.10
N GLU A 84 12.94 -18.53 4.70
CA GLU A 84 14.11 -18.27 3.85
C GLU A 84 13.68 -17.84 2.44
N SER A 85 12.70 -18.54 1.86
CA SER A 85 12.09 -18.18 0.58
C SER A 85 11.49 -16.76 0.61
N GLY A 86 10.87 -16.38 1.73
CA GLY A 86 10.40 -15.02 1.97
C GLY A 86 11.54 -14.00 1.99
N MET A 87 12.59 -14.25 2.77
CA MET A 87 13.74 -13.35 2.84
C MET A 87 14.42 -13.17 1.48
N ARG A 88 14.57 -14.25 0.69
CA ARG A 88 15.12 -14.17 -0.67
C ARG A 88 14.20 -13.37 -1.60
N ALA A 89 12.88 -13.55 -1.52
CA ALA A 89 11.93 -12.77 -2.31
C ALA A 89 12.04 -11.26 -2.01
N PHE A 90 12.28 -10.86 -0.76
CA PHE A 90 12.47 -9.45 -0.40
C PHE A 90 13.81 -8.84 -0.90
N GLN A 91 14.78 -9.66 -1.30
CA GLN A 91 16.02 -9.18 -1.93
C GLN A 91 15.83 -8.85 -3.42
N GLU A 92 14.79 -9.41 -4.05
CA GLU A 92 14.47 -9.15 -5.45
C GLU A 92 13.67 -7.84 -5.60
N PRO A 93 14.17 -6.82 -6.33
CA PRO A 93 13.57 -5.48 -6.34
C PRO A 93 12.10 -5.44 -6.76
N TRP A 94 11.71 -6.24 -7.76
CA TRP A 94 10.33 -6.29 -8.24
C TRP A 94 9.38 -7.01 -7.29
N LEU A 95 9.85 -8.04 -6.57
CA LEU A 95 9.06 -8.72 -5.54
C LEU A 95 8.93 -7.86 -4.28
N PHE A 96 9.99 -7.16 -3.88
CA PHE A 96 9.93 -6.15 -2.84
C PHE A 96 8.88 -5.10 -3.17
N LEU A 97 8.91 -4.54 -4.38
CA LEU A 97 7.95 -3.53 -4.83
C LEU A 97 6.51 -4.07 -4.89
N ALA A 98 6.33 -5.34 -5.28
CA ALA A 98 5.02 -6.00 -5.23
C ALA A 98 4.52 -6.09 -3.78
N GLY A 99 5.35 -6.56 -2.85
CA GLY A 99 5.03 -6.62 -1.42
C GLY A 99 4.72 -5.23 -0.84
N TRP A 100 5.49 -4.21 -1.21
CA TRP A 100 5.28 -2.84 -0.78
C TRP A 100 3.96 -2.27 -1.33
N THR A 101 3.68 -2.48 -2.61
CA THR A 101 2.41 -2.07 -3.24
C THR A 101 1.22 -2.75 -2.55
N HIS A 102 1.37 -4.02 -2.19
CA HIS A 102 0.37 -4.75 -1.42
C HIS A 102 0.12 -4.10 -0.06
N TYR A 103 1.16 -3.74 0.70
CA TYR A 103 1.00 -3.02 1.97
C TYR A 103 0.31 -1.67 1.81
N LEU A 104 0.75 -0.83 0.86
CA LEU A 104 0.12 0.46 0.60
C LEU A 104 -1.37 0.33 0.25
N SER A 105 -1.71 -0.67 -0.55
CA SER A 105 -3.09 -0.94 -0.94
C SER A 105 -3.93 -1.39 0.24
N PHE A 106 -3.41 -2.31 1.04
CA PHE A 106 -4.08 -2.85 2.21
C PHE A 106 -4.29 -1.76 3.27
N ASP A 107 -3.25 -0.99 3.60
CA ASP A 107 -3.33 0.05 4.62
C ASP A 107 -4.29 1.18 4.21
N LEU A 108 -4.28 1.58 2.94
CA LEU A 108 -5.27 2.55 2.43
C LEU A 108 -6.70 1.99 2.51
N MET A 109 -6.89 0.71 2.19
CA MET A 109 -8.20 0.05 2.30
C MET A 109 -8.69 0.07 3.75
N VAL A 110 -7.81 -0.28 4.70
CA VAL A 110 -8.11 -0.23 6.13
C VAL A 110 -8.40 1.21 6.58
N GLY A 111 -7.62 2.20 6.16
CA GLY A 111 -7.86 3.61 6.48
C GLY A 111 -9.19 4.13 5.93
N ALA A 112 -9.53 3.77 4.69
CA ALA A 112 -10.80 4.08 4.06
C ALA A 112 -11.96 3.41 4.82
N TRP A 113 -11.80 2.16 5.24
CA TRP A 113 -12.79 1.48 6.07
C TRP A 113 -12.99 2.16 7.42
N VAL A 114 -11.90 2.45 8.15
CA VAL A 114 -11.92 3.15 9.45
C VAL A 114 -12.64 4.49 9.34
N SER A 115 -12.31 5.30 8.33
CA SER A 115 -12.93 6.61 8.11
C SER A 115 -14.44 6.50 7.86
N ARG A 116 -14.86 5.56 7.00
CA ARG A 116 -16.27 5.34 6.69
C ARG A 116 -17.05 4.78 7.88
N ASP A 117 -16.47 3.81 8.59
CA ASP A 117 -17.07 3.20 9.77
C ASP A 117 -17.27 4.22 10.89
N ALA A 118 -16.28 5.09 11.11
CA ALA A 118 -16.34 6.14 12.11
C ALA A 118 -17.45 7.15 11.81
N LEU A 119 -17.61 7.53 10.54
CA LEU A 119 -18.70 8.40 10.09
C LEU A 119 -20.07 7.76 10.33
N ARG A 120 -20.25 6.49 9.96
CA ARG A 120 -21.51 5.75 10.16
C ARG A 120 -21.89 5.63 11.64
N HIS A 121 -20.90 5.39 12.49
CA HIS A 121 -21.13 5.24 13.93
C HIS A 121 -21.16 6.58 14.67
N GLY A 122 -20.87 7.71 14.02
CA GLY A 122 -20.79 9.01 14.67
C GLY A 122 -19.70 9.07 15.74
N VAL A 123 -18.54 8.45 15.46
CA VAL A 123 -17.32 8.62 16.25
C VAL A 123 -16.70 9.98 15.89
N SER A 124 -16.30 10.76 16.89
CA SER A 124 -15.67 12.06 16.64
C SER A 124 -14.36 11.86 15.88
N HIS A 125 -14.18 12.64 14.82
CA HIS A 125 -13.02 12.54 13.93
C HIS A 125 -11.69 12.75 14.67
N TRP A 126 -11.69 13.52 15.75
CA TRP A 126 -10.52 13.72 16.61
C TRP A 126 -9.93 12.42 17.18
N PHE A 127 -10.77 11.42 17.49
CA PHE A 127 -10.29 10.11 17.95
C PHE A 127 -9.87 9.19 16.80
N VAL A 128 -10.28 9.52 15.57
CA VAL A 128 -10.01 8.72 14.36
C VAL A 128 -8.66 9.09 13.76
N VAL A 129 -8.26 10.36 13.83
CA VAL A 129 -6.97 10.84 13.26
C VAL A 129 -5.76 10.07 13.79
N PRO A 130 -5.59 9.82 15.11
CA PRO A 130 -4.49 8.99 15.61
C PRO A 130 -4.50 7.57 15.04
N SER A 131 -5.69 6.96 14.90
CA SER A 131 -5.83 5.64 14.26
C SER A 131 -5.41 5.68 12.80
N LEU A 132 -5.82 6.70 12.03
CA LEU A 132 -5.43 6.85 10.63
C LEU A 132 -3.91 7.04 10.46
N LEU A 133 -3.28 7.87 11.30
CA LEU A 133 -1.83 8.06 11.27
C LEU A 133 -1.07 6.79 11.64
N LEU A 134 -1.58 6.02 12.59
CA LEU A 134 -1.05 4.70 12.90
C LEU A 134 -1.29 3.71 11.76
N THR A 135 -2.45 3.70 11.10
CA THR A 135 -2.69 2.81 9.96
C THR A 135 -1.76 3.14 8.78
N LEU A 136 -1.45 4.41 8.55
CA LEU A 136 -0.51 4.81 7.50
C LEU A 136 0.90 4.22 7.68
N ASN A 137 1.38 4.09 8.92
CA ASN A 137 2.75 3.65 9.22
C ASN A 137 2.83 2.19 9.70
N LEU A 138 1.78 1.76 10.39
CA LEU A 138 1.68 0.54 11.19
C LEU A 138 0.26 -0.04 11.01
N GLY A 139 -0.17 -0.26 9.76
CA GLY A 139 -1.50 -0.71 9.34
C GLY A 139 -2.35 -1.38 10.42
N PRO A 140 -1.96 -2.58 10.89
CA PRO A 140 -2.71 -3.33 11.90
C PRO A 140 -2.88 -2.62 13.25
N LEU A 141 -1.87 -1.88 13.72
CA LEU A 141 -1.94 -1.16 15.00
C LEU A 141 -2.93 0.00 14.95
N GLY A 142 -3.03 0.69 13.81
CA GLY A 142 -4.04 1.74 13.65
C GLY A 142 -5.46 1.20 13.66
N LEU A 143 -5.69 0.04 13.01
CA LEU A 143 -6.97 -0.67 13.08
C LEU A 143 -7.32 -1.10 14.51
N LEU A 144 -6.36 -1.70 15.22
CA LEU A 144 -6.54 -2.10 16.62
C LEU A 144 -6.91 -0.91 17.50
N LEU A 145 -6.22 0.23 17.34
CA LEU A 145 -6.56 1.45 18.07
C LEU A 145 -8.00 1.91 17.76
N TYR A 146 -8.39 1.92 16.48
CA TYR A 146 -9.74 2.33 16.10
C TYR A 146 -10.82 1.42 16.69
N LEU A 147 -10.61 0.10 16.66
CA LEU A 147 -11.54 -0.86 17.27
C LEU A 147 -11.63 -0.67 18.79
N ALA A 148 -10.52 -0.36 19.47
CA ALA A 148 -10.53 -0.01 20.88
C ALA A 148 -11.33 1.28 21.14
N VAL A 149 -11.13 2.34 20.35
CA VAL A 149 -11.93 3.58 20.42
C VAL A 149 -13.41 3.28 20.23
N ARG A 150 -13.76 2.51 19.20
CA ARG A 150 -15.15 2.14 18.90
C ARG A 150 -15.78 1.32 20.01
N LEU A 151 -15.04 0.41 20.65
CA LEU A 151 -15.52 -0.34 21.80
C LEU A 151 -15.87 0.60 22.96
N VAL A 152 -14.97 1.52 23.30
CA VAL A 152 -15.18 2.41 24.45
C VAL A 152 -16.33 3.37 24.19
N VAL A 153 -16.41 3.95 22.99
CA VAL A 153 -17.41 4.98 22.66
C VAL A 153 -18.77 4.38 22.31
N LYS A 154 -18.83 3.22 21.66
CA LYS A 154 -20.06 2.63 21.10
C LYS A 154 -20.40 1.24 21.64
N LYS A 155 -19.55 0.64 22.48
CA LYS A 155 -19.74 -0.70 23.07
C LYS A 155 -19.97 -1.82 22.04
N ARG A 156 -19.34 -1.74 20.87
CA ARG A 156 -19.42 -2.74 19.80
C ARG A 156 -18.04 -3.24 19.38
N TRP A 157 -17.91 -4.56 19.26
CA TRP A 157 -16.74 -5.27 18.72
C TRP A 157 -17.19 -6.12 17.53
N SER A 158 -17.14 -5.56 16.31
CA SER A 158 -17.47 -6.28 15.09
C SER A 158 -16.95 -5.53 13.87
N LEU A 159 -16.54 -6.24 12.83
CA LEU A 159 -16.22 -5.65 11.51
C LEU A 159 -17.47 -5.49 10.63
N ALA A 160 -18.65 -5.86 11.14
CA ALA A 160 -19.90 -5.72 10.40
C ALA A 160 -20.16 -4.25 10.08
N GLU A 161 -20.29 -3.99 8.79
CA GLU A 161 -20.78 -2.73 8.26
C GLU A 161 -22.31 -2.69 8.47
N ALA A 162 -22.77 -1.70 9.23
CA ALA A 162 -24.18 -1.36 9.34
C ALA A 162 -24.68 -0.68 8.06
#